data_AF-A0A346Q0F9-F1
#
_entry.id   AF-A0A346Q0F9-F1
#
_cell.length_a   1.000
_cell.length_b   1.000
_cell.length_c   1.000
_cell.angle_alpha   90.00
_cell.angle_beta   90.00
_cell.angle_gamma   90.00
#
_symmetry.space_group_name_H-M   'P 1'
#
loop_
_entity.id
_entity.type
_entity.pdbx_description
1 polymer ?
#
loop_
_entity_poly.entity_id
_entity_poly.type
_entity_poly.pdbx_seq_one_letter_code
_entity_poly.pdbx_strand_id
1 'polypeptide(L)' 'NHWIMAWAGLEINTLAILPLISKSHHPRAIEAATKYFLTQAAASTLVLFSSMNNAWYTGQWDITQLTHPTS' A
#
# COMPACT_ATOMS: atom_id res chain seq x y z
N ASN A 1 -7.04 -10.51 -11.17
CA ASN A 1 -6.97 -9.43 -10.15
C ASN A 1 -5.52 -9.33 -9.68
N HIS A 2 -4.70 -8.48 -10.30
CA HIS A 2 -3.25 -8.48 -10.03
C HIS A 2 -2.88 -7.65 -8.78
N TRP A 3 -1.95 -8.18 -7.97
CA TRP A 3 -1.39 -7.47 -6.81
C TRP A 3 -0.78 -6.11 -7.16
N ILE A 4 -0.15 -6.01 -8.33
CA ILE A 4 0.42 -4.75 -8.85
C ILE A 4 -0.65 -3.67 -9.06
N MET A 5 -1.84 -4.05 -9.54
CA MET A 5 -2.95 -3.09 -9.71
C MET A 5 -3.51 -2.63 -8.36
N ALA A 6 -3.62 -3.55 -7.39
CA ALA A 6 -4.04 -3.18 -6.04
C ALA A 6 -3.03 -2.25 -5.35
N TRP A 7 -1.74 -2.50 -5.51
CA TRP A 7 -0.68 -1.63 -5.00
C TRP A 7 -0.70 -0.25 -5.66
N ALA A 8 -0.80 -0.17 -6.99
CA ALA A 8 -0.89 1.10 -7.70
C ALA A 8 -2.12 1.92 -7.25
N GLY A 9 -3.25 1.27 -6.97
CA GLY A 9 -4.42 1.92 -6.39
C GLY A 9 -4.18 2.54 -5.01
N LEU A 10 -3.43 1.85 -4.14
CA LEU A 10 -3.05 2.36 -2.81
C LEU A 10 -2.10 3.55 -2.90
N GLU A 11 -1.12 3.52 -3.80
CA GLU A 11 -0.21 4.65 -4.00
C GLU A 11 -0.93 5.90 -4.52
N ILE A 12 -1.83 5.74 -5.49
CA ILE A 12 -2.64 6.85 -6.02
C ILE A 12 -3.53 7.45 -4.91
N ASN A 13 -4.10 6.62 -4.04
CA ASN A 13 -4.89 7.09 -2.90
C ASN A 13 -4.05 7.93 -1.93
N THR A 14 -2.82 7.49 -1.67
CA THR A 14 -1.86 8.20 -0.81
C THR A 14 -1.49 9.56 -1.38
N LEU A 15 -1.18 9.62 -2.67
CA LEU A 15 -0.82 10.85 -3.38
C LEU A 15 -1.99 11.85 -3.48
N ALA A 16 -3.23 11.37 -3.52
CA ALA A 16 -4.42 12.22 -3.52
C ALA A 16 -4.74 12.81 -2.12
N ILE A 17 -4.48 12.05 -1.05
CA ILE A 17 -4.81 12.46 0.33
C ILE A 17 -3.78 13.44 0.89
N LEU A 18 -2.50 13.31 0.53
CA LEU A 18 -1.42 14.22 0.97
C LEU A 18 -1.72 15.72 0.76
N PRO A 19 -2.06 16.19 -0.46
CA PRO A 19 -2.39 17.60 -0.70
C PRO A 19 -3.71 18.05 -0.05
N LEU A 20 -4.62 17.12 0.20
CA LEU A 20 -5.89 17.39 0.91
C LEU A 20 -5.63 17.69 2.39
N ILE A 21 -4.72 16.97 3.04
CA ILE A 21 -4.33 17.20 4.44
C ILE A 21 -3.46 18.47 4.56
N SER A 22 -2.56 18.73 3.61
CA SER A 22 -1.66 19.88 3.66
C SER A 22 -2.27 21.23 3.25
N LYS A 23 -3.54 21.26 2.81
CA LYS A 23 -4.26 22.49 2.44
C LYS A 23 -4.29 23.53 3.57
N SER A 24 -4.30 23.08 4.81
CA SER A 24 -4.17 23.96 5.97
C SER A 24 -2.68 24.14 6.23
N HIS A 25 -2.09 25.30 5.93
CA HIS A 25 -0.66 25.60 6.17
C HIS A 25 -0.32 25.75 7.68
N HIS A 26 -0.96 24.96 8.54
CA HIS A 26 -0.68 24.88 9.97
C HIS A 26 0.32 23.76 10.27
N PRO A 27 1.26 23.96 11.21
CA PRO A 27 2.24 22.94 11.61
C PRO A 27 1.60 21.59 11.96
N ARG A 28 0.42 21.61 12.58
CA ARG A 28 -0.35 20.41 12.93
C ARG A 28 -0.84 19.60 11.72
N ALA A 29 -1.18 20.28 10.62
CA ALA A 29 -1.61 19.62 9.39
C ALA A 29 -0.43 18.96 8.67
N ILE A 30 0.75 19.58 8.72
CA ILE A 30 2.00 18.99 8.23
C ILE A 30 2.35 17.74 9.06
N GLU A 31 2.29 17.82 10.39
CA GLU A 31 2.51 16.64 11.25
C GLU A 31 1.52 15.51 10.95
N ALA A 32 0.24 15.82 10.74
CA ALA A 32 -0.78 14.84 10.40
C ALA A 32 -0.49 14.19 9.02
N ALA A 33 -0.09 14.98 8.03
CA ALA A 33 0.30 14.49 6.71
C ALA A 33 1.53 13.58 6.79
N THR A 34 2.55 13.94 7.58
CA THR A 34 3.74 13.11 7.79
C THR A 34 3.41 11.80 8.49
N LYS A 35 2.57 11.82 9.53
CA LYS A 35 2.11 10.59 10.22
C LYS A 35 1.35 9.68 9.27
N TYR A 36 0.41 10.23 8.50
CA TYR A 36 -0.35 9.48 7.50
C TYR A 36 0.56 8.87 6.45
N PHE A 37 1.51 9.65 5.91
CA PHE A 37 2.48 9.18 4.93
C PHE A 37 3.31 8.00 5.44
N LEU A 38 3.88 8.10 6.65
CA LEU A 38 4.72 7.06 7.22
C LEU A 38 3.95 5.76 7.45
N THR A 39 2.74 5.85 8.02
CA THR A 39 1.89 4.68 8.23
C THR A 39 1.49 4.04 6.90
N GLN A 40 1.11 4.85 5.91
CA GLN A 40 0.68 4.37 4.61
C GLN A 40 1.83 3.78 3.78
N ALA A 41 3.02 4.36 3.85
CA ALA A 41 4.24 3.83 3.22
C ALA A 41 4.64 2.48 3.83
N ALA A 42 4.56 2.34 5.16
CA ALA A 42 4.82 1.08 5.84
C ALA A 42 3.80 0.00 5.43
N ALA A 43 2.50 0.34 5.41
CA ALA A 43 1.46 -0.58 4.97
C ALA A 43 1.63 -1.00 3.49
N SER A 44 1.96 -0.06 2.60
CA SER A 44 2.23 -0.32 1.19
C SER A 44 3.41 -1.28 0.99
N THR A 45 4.50 -1.06 1.75
CA THR A 45 5.67 -1.94 1.75
C THR A 45 5.33 -3.36 2.20
N LEU A 46 4.53 -3.51 3.26
CA LEU A 46 4.11 -4.82 3.75
C LEU A 46 3.23 -5.56 2.72
N VAL A 47 2.34 -4.84 2.04
CA VAL A 47 1.51 -5.39 0.97
C VAL A 47 2.37 -5.87 -0.20
N LEU A 48 3.34 -5.06 -0.65
CA LEU A 48 4.28 -5.47 -1.69
C LEU A 48 5.08 -6.69 -1.27
N PHE A 49 5.65 -6.69 -0.07
CA PHE A 49 6.44 -7.79 0.45
C PHE A 49 5.63 -9.08 0.53
N SER A 50 4.40 -9.01 1.04
CA SER A 50 3.48 -10.15 1.10
C SER A 50 3.12 -10.66 -0.30
N SER A 51 2.84 -9.76 -1.24
CA SER A 51 2.52 -10.13 -2.62
C SER A 51 3.70 -10.76 -3.37
N MET A 52 4.91 -10.25 -3.16
CA MET A 52 6.15 -10.79 -3.74
C MET A 52 6.43 -12.19 -3.19
N ASN A 53 6.29 -12.37 -1.88
CA ASN A 53 6.47 -13.67 -1.24
C ASN A 53 5.43 -14.68 -1.75
N ASN A 54 4.17 -14.25 -1.89
CA ASN A 54 3.12 -15.09 -2.45
C ASN A 54 3.38 -15.47 -3.92
N ALA A 55 3.80 -14.51 -4.75
CA ALA A 55 4.17 -14.77 -6.14
C ALA A 55 5.40 -15.68 -6.27
N TRP A 56 6.33 -15.61 -5.31
CA TRP A 56 7.47 -16.52 -5.24
C TRP A 56 7.04 -17.97 -5.00
N TYR A 57 6.05 -18.19 -4.13
CA TYR A 57 5.56 -19.54 -3.83
C TYR A 57 4.59 -20.09 -4.89
N THR A 58 3.72 -19.25 -5.46
CA THR A 58 2.66 -19.70 -6.39
C THR A 58 3.02 -19.52 -7.86
N GLY A 59 4.06 -18.72 -8.16
CA GLY A 59 4.42 -18.33 -9.52
C GLY A 59 3.42 -17.39 -10.20
N GLN A 60 2.40 -16.91 -9.49
CA GLN A 60 1.30 -16.11 -10.02
C GLN A 60 1.18 -14.78 -9.26
N TRP A 61 0.81 -13.73 -9.97
CA TRP A 61 0.61 -12.38 -9.40
C TRP A 61 -0.84 -12.08 -9.02
N ASP A 62 -1.68 -13.11 -8.98
CA ASP A 62 -3.12 -12.99 -8.72
C ASP A 62 -3.43 -12.88 -7.22
N ILE A 63 -4.42 -12.06 -6.88
CA ILE A 63 -4.84 -11.79 -5.49
C ILE A 63 -5.56 -12.99 -4.87
N THR A 64 -6.16 -13.87 -5.68
CA THR A 64 -7.04 -14.94 -5.23
C THR A 64 -6.32 -16.17 -4.67
N GLN A 65 -5.03 -16.33 -4.96
CA GLN A 65 -4.21 -17.47 -4.52
C GLN A 65 -3.38 -17.05 -3.29
N LEU A 66 -4.04 -16.76 -2.16
CA LEU A 66 -3.38 -16.39 -0.90
C LEU A 66 -2.97 -17.59 -0.04
N THR A 67 -3.42 -18.80 -0.41
CA THR A 67 -3.21 -20.04 0.32
C THR A 67 -2.52 -21.04 -0.60
N HIS A 68 -1.27 -21.36 -0.29
CA HIS A 68 -0.69 -22.63 -0.72
C HIS A 68 -1.51 -23.74 -0.01
N PRO A 69 -2.16 -24.68 -0.71
CA PRO A 69 -2.65 -25.86 -0.05
C PRO A 69 -1.43 -26.59 0.52
N THR A 70 -1.29 -26.62 1.84
CA THR A 70 -0.34 -27.54 2.45
C THR A 70 -0.88 -28.94 2.19
N SER A 71 -0.16 -29.69 1.34
CA SER A 71 -0.42 -31.06 0.86
C SER A 71 -1.23 -31.16 -0.44
#